data_AF-A0A7T1HZ88-F1
#
_entry.id   AF-A0A7T1HZ88-F1
#
_cell.length_a   1.000
_cell.length_b   1.000
_cell.length_c   1.000
_cell.angle_alpha   90.00
_cell.angle_beta   90.00
_cell.angle_gamma   90.00
#
_symmetry.space_group_name_H-M   'P 1'
#
loop_
_entity.id
_entity.type
_entity.pdbx_description
1 polymer ?
#
loop_
_entity_poly.entity_id
_entity_poly.type
_entity_poly.pdbx_seq_one_letter_code
_entity_poly.pdbx_strand_id
1 'polypeptide(L)'
;MKTNTQGITFNQFMQRCNEATALLEEYTYYIFRTDNNQVLARGVMGFEAAKETANELRKKLKLKWDQVKFKAERGGSSQRQGASNQWFKTGSGERRRIDYAPRYNPSKRGHFRGYYDKDGNYHDID
;
A
#
# COMPACT_ATOMS: atom_id res chain seq x y z
N MET A 1 29.30 -10.90 -18.85
CA MET A 1 29.49 -11.30 -17.45
C MET A 1 28.42 -12.33 -17.09
N LYS A 2 28.79 -13.58 -16.78
CA LYS A 2 27.82 -14.62 -16.36
C LYS A 2 27.70 -14.53 -14.84
N THR A 3 26.52 -14.23 -14.32
CA THR A 3 26.28 -14.27 -12.87
C THR A 3 26.30 -15.74 -12.43
N ASN A 4 27.29 -16.11 -11.63
CA ASN A 4 27.38 -17.43 -11.02
C ASN A 4 26.35 -17.52 -9.90
N THR A 5 25.10 -17.86 -10.24
CA THR A 5 24.02 -18.03 -9.28
C THR A 5 24.18 -19.39 -8.61
N GLN A 6 24.88 -19.44 -7.47
CA GLN A 6 24.92 -20.65 -6.67
C GLN A 6 23.52 -20.92 -6.09
N GLY A 7 23.02 -22.14 -6.29
CA GLY A 7 21.73 -22.57 -5.76
C GLY A 7 21.76 -22.61 -4.23
N ILE A 8 20.64 -22.23 -3.59
CA ILE A 8 20.46 -22.31 -2.14
C ILE A 8 20.35 -23.79 -1.75
N THR A 9 21.05 -24.19 -0.68
CA THR A 9 20.93 -25.56 -0.15
C THR A 9 19.63 -25.72 0.63
N PHE A 10 19.11 -26.95 0.73
CA PHE A 10 17.87 -27.24 1.46
C PHE A 10 17.92 -26.75 2.92
N ASN A 11 19.06 -26.91 3.60
CA ASN A 11 19.23 -26.43 4.98
C ASN A 11 19.14 -24.91 5.08
N GLN A 12 19.74 -24.18 4.14
CA GLN A 12 19.61 -22.72 4.07
C GLN A 12 18.17 -22.28 3.76
N PHE A 13 17.45 -23.04 2.94
CA PHE A 13 16.03 -22.80 2.68
C PHE A 13 15.20 -22.97 3.96
N MET A 14 15.37 -24.09 4.68
CA MET A 14 14.66 -24.36 5.94
C MET A 14 14.95 -23.29 6.99
N GLN A 15 16.20 -22.84 7.10
CA GLN A 15 16.58 -21.77 8.01
C GLN A 15 15.83 -20.47 7.68
N ARG A 16 15.78 -20.06 6.40
CA ARG A 16 15.04 -18.87 5.97
C ARG A 16 13.54 -18.99 6.22
N CYS A 17 12.97 -20.18 6.08
CA CYS A 17 11.56 -20.41 6.41
C CYS A 17 11.29 -20.22 7.90
N ASN A 18 12.16 -20.75 8.77
CA ASN A 18 12.03 -20.59 10.22
C ASN A 18 12.16 -19.13 10.66
N GLU A 19 13.14 -18.42 10.11
CA GLU A 19 13.32 -16.98 10.33
C GLU A 19 12.09 -16.19 9.85
N ALA A 20 11.54 -16.53 8.69
CA ALA A 20 10.32 -15.89 8.17
C ALA A 20 9.10 -16.16 9.06
N THR A 21 8.94 -17.37 9.61
CA THR A 21 7.84 -17.67 10.54
C THR A 21 7.98 -16.90 11.85
N ALA A 22 9.19 -16.77 12.40
CA ALA A 22 9.43 -15.99 13.60
C ALA A 22 9.07 -14.52 13.41
N LEU A 23 9.49 -13.93 12.27
CA LEU A 23 9.13 -12.56 11.93
C LEU A 23 7.61 -12.36 11.80
N LEU A 24 6.90 -13.33 11.23
CA LEU A 24 5.43 -13.27 11.13
C LEU A 24 4.76 -13.23 12.50
N GLU A 25 5.28 -13.96 13.48
CA GLU A 25 4.73 -13.97 14.83
C GLU A 25 5.02 -12.68 15.63
N GLU A 26 6.06 -11.93 15.26
CA GLU A 26 6.38 -10.64 15.91
C GLU A 26 5.47 -9.48 15.45
N TYR A 27 4.78 -9.61 14.32
CA TYR A 27 3.93 -8.54 13.82
C TYR A 27 2.57 -8.47 14.53
N THR A 28 2.03 -7.26 14.65
CA THR A 28 0.61 -7.06 14.95
C THR A 28 -0.19 -7.10 13.65
N TYR A 29 -1.43 -7.59 13.74
CA TYR A 29 -2.34 -7.77 12.62
C TYR A 29 -3.68 -7.10 12.90
N TYR A 30 -4.33 -6.65 11.84
CA TYR A 30 -5.71 -6.23 11.87
C TYR A 30 -6.57 -7.13 10.99
N ILE A 31 -7.80 -7.35 11.43
CA ILE A 31 -8.79 -8.16 10.74
C ILE A 31 -9.83 -7.23 10.17
N PHE A 32 -10.14 -7.40 8.89
CA PHE A 32 -11.07 -6.55 8.19
C PHE A 32 -11.98 -7.37 7.28
N ARG A 33 -13.13 -6.78 7.00
CA ARG A 33 -14.05 -7.27 5.98
C ARG A 33 -13.62 -6.80 4.60
N THR A 34 -13.69 -7.67 3.61
CA THR A 34 -13.27 -7.34 2.23
C THR A 34 -14.35 -6.62 1.43
N ASP A 35 -15.62 -6.74 1.82
CA ASP A 35 -16.75 -6.14 1.11
C ASP A 35 -16.92 -4.66 1.41
N ASN A 36 -16.82 -4.27 2.69
CA ASN A 36 -17.01 -2.89 3.14
C ASN A 36 -15.75 -2.26 3.76
N ASN A 37 -14.61 -2.96 3.75
CA ASN A 37 -13.35 -2.52 4.37
C ASN A 37 -13.48 -2.17 5.87
N GLN A 38 -14.51 -2.67 6.55
CA GLN A 38 -14.70 -2.46 7.98
C GLN A 38 -13.68 -3.27 8.77
N VAL A 39 -12.99 -2.62 9.71
CA VAL A 39 -12.07 -3.30 10.62
C VAL A 39 -12.86 -3.94 11.75
N LEU A 40 -12.68 -5.25 11.93
CA LEU A 40 -13.34 -6.06 12.96
C LEU A 40 -12.51 -6.14 14.24
N ALA A 41 -11.19 -6.24 14.11
CA ALA A 41 -10.24 -6.27 15.23
C ALA A 41 -8.89 -5.66 14.80
N ARG A 42 -8.15 -5.13 15.77
CA ARG A 42 -6.81 -4.52 15.60
C ARG A 42 -5.88 -4.99 16.68
N GLY A 43 -4.57 -4.89 16.45
CA GLY A 43 -3.55 -5.21 17.44
C GLY A 43 -3.50 -6.68 17.84
N VAL A 44 -3.92 -7.61 16.97
CA VAL A 44 -3.76 -9.03 17.22
C VAL A 44 -2.30 -9.38 16.99
N MET A 45 -1.59 -9.75 18.05
CA MET A 45 -0.17 -10.09 17.99
C MET A 45 0.01 -11.52 17.49
N GLY A 46 0.82 -11.71 16.46
CA GLY A 46 1.12 -13.01 15.89
C GLY A 46 0.21 -13.43 14.73
N PHE A 47 0.76 -14.20 13.80
CA PHE A 47 0.07 -14.65 12.61
C PHE A 47 -0.93 -15.75 12.95
N GLU A 48 -0.56 -16.69 13.83
CA GLU A 48 -1.44 -17.76 14.28
C GLU A 48 -2.67 -17.20 15.02
N ALA A 49 -2.45 -16.28 15.96
CA ALA A 49 -3.53 -15.62 16.68
C ALA A 49 -4.45 -14.82 15.73
N ALA A 50 -3.89 -14.12 14.74
CA ALA A 50 -4.67 -13.40 13.73
C ALA A 50 -5.55 -14.34 12.88
N LYS A 51 -5.04 -15.52 12.56
CA LYS A 51 -5.79 -16.55 11.81
C LYS A 51 -6.94 -17.14 12.64
N GLU A 52 -6.70 -17.44 13.91
CA GLU A 52 -7.74 -17.95 14.82
C GLU A 52 -8.85 -16.93 15.05
N THR A 53 -8.47 -15.71 15.44
CA THR A 53 -9.42 -14.60 15.67
C THR A 53 -10.21 -14.25 14.41
N ALA A 54 -9.62 -14.32 13.21
CA ALA A 54 -10.35 -14.15 11.95
C ALA A 54 -11.39 -15.27 11.73
N ASN A 55 -11.06 -16.52 12.06
CA ASN A 55 -11.98 -17.64 11.96
C ASN A 55 -13.13 -17.54 12.97
N GLU A 56 -12.86 -17.09 14.18
CA GLU A 56 -13.89 -16.84 15.20
C GLU A 56 -14.84 -15.73 14.76
N LEU A 57 -14.30 -14.59 14.30
CA LEU A 57 -15.08 -13.48 13.79
C LEU A 57 -15.94 -13.89 12.59
N ARG A 58 -15.39 -14.71 11.69
CA ARG A 58 -16.15 -15.28 10.57
C ARG A 58 -17.34 -16.10 11.05
N LYS A 59 -17.12 -17.05 11.98
CA LYS A 59 -18.18 -17.91 12.54
C LYS A 59 -19.24 -17.08 13.27
N LYS A 60 -18.81 -16.14 14.11
CA LYS A 60 -19.68 -15.27 14.92
C LYS A 60 -20.58 -14.38 14.08
N LEU A 61 -20.03 -13.81 13.01
CA LEU A 61 -20.74 -12.91 12.10
C LEU A 61 -21.40 -13.63 10.91
N LYS A 62 -21.30 -14.97 10.85
CA LYS A 62 -21.79 -15.82 9.74
C LYS A 62 -21.32 -15.33 8.36
N LEU A 63 -20.06 -14.88 8.30
CA LEU A 63 -19.45 -14.38 7.07
C LEU A 63 -18.88 -15.54 6.23
N LYS A 64 -18.73 -15.30 4.93
CA LYS A 64 -18.05 -16.23 4.02
C LYS A 64 -16.53 -16.15 4.19
N TRP A 65 -15.81 -17.16 3.70
CA TRP A 65 -14.34 -17.23 3.80
C TRP A 65 -13.62 -16.13 3.02
N ASP A 66 -14.19 -15.66 1.91
CA ASP A 66 -13.68 -14.56 1.09
C ASP A 66 -13.93 -13.18 1.69
N GLN A 67 -14.88 -13.09 2.63
CA GLN A 67 -15.33 -11.84 3.25
C GLN A 67 -14.49 -11.39 4.45
N VAL A 68 -13.66 -12.25 5.03
CA VAL A 68 -12.81 -11.93 6.18
C VAL A 68 -11.35 -12.15 5.81
N LYS A 69 -10.53 -11.11 5.96
CA LYS A 69 -9.07 -11.18 5.77
C LYS A 69 -8.36 -10.47 6.90
N PHE A 70 -7.09 -10.80 7.08
CA PHE A 70 -6.22 -10.13 8.02
C PHE A 70 -4.92 -9.71 7.34
N LYS A 71 -4.30 -8.66 7.85
CA LYS A 71 -3.06 -8.11 7.31
C LYS A 71 -2.21 -7.54 8.44
N ALA A 72 -0.89 -7.66 8.31
CA ALA A 72 0.05 -7.07 9.25
C ALA A 72 -0.15 -5.54 9.29
N GLU A 73 -0.29 -5.02 10.49
CA GLU A 73 -0.20 -3.61 10.78
C GLU A 73 1.26 -3.22 10.59
N ARG A 74 1.56 -2.49 9.51
CA ARG A 74 2.86 -1.83 9.41
C ARG A 74 2.83 -0.71 10.45
N GLY A 75 3.86 -0.62 11.29
CA GLY A 75 4.07 0.43 12.30
C GLY A 75 4.27 1.83 11.71
N GLY A 76 3.44 2.21 10.75
CA GLY A 76 3.31 3.55 10.22
C GLY A 76 2.01 4.14 10.75
N SER A 77 2.14 5.29 11.39
CA SER A 77 1.07 6.23 11.74
C SER A 77 0.14 6.54 10.56
N SER A 78 -0.74 5.62 10.17
CA SER A 78 -1.84 5.92 9.27
C SER A 78 -3.11 6.13 10.10
N GLN A 79 -3.01 7.07 11.03
CA GLN A 79 -4.16 7.89 11.36
C GLN A 79 -4.53 8.58 10.04
N ARG A 80 -5.64 8.16 9.45
CA ARG A 80 -6.29 8.85 8.35
C ARG A 80 -6.67 10.25 8.86
N GLN A 81 -5.75 11.19 8.78
CA GLN A 81 -6.06 12.61 8.77
C GLN A 81 -6.13 13.00 7.30
N GLY A 82 -7.34 13.32 6.85
CA GLY A 82 -7.52 13.97 5.56
C GLY A 82 -6.75 15.27 5.56
N ALA A 83 -5.59 15.29 4.92
CA ALA A 83 -4.87 16.48 4.53
C ALA A 83 -3.92 16.09 3.38
N SER A 84 -4.18 16.65 2.21
CA SER A 84 -3.37 16.52 1.01
C SER A 84 -1.95 17.03 1.25
N ASN A 85 -1.03 16.15 1.64
CA ASN A 85 0.40 16.41 1.60
C ASN A 85 1.03 15.44 0.59
N GLN A 86 0.81 15.69 -0.70
CA GLN A 86 1.61 15.08 -1.74
C GLN A 86 2.95 15.82 -1.81
N TRP A 87 4.03 15.08 -1.59
CA TRP A 87 5.40 15.56 -1.73
C TRP A 87 5.89 15.13 -3.11
N PHE A 88 6.23 16.09 -3.97
CA PHE A 88 6.79 15.83 -5.29
C PHE A 88 8.31 16.08 -5.27
N LYS A 89 9.08 15.25 -5.95
CA LYS A 89 10.51 15.52 -6.20
C LYS A 89 10.61 16.43 -7.41
N THR A 90 11.15 17.64 -7.24
CA THR A 90 11.52 18.50 -8.37
C THR A 90 12.81 17.98 -9.01
N GLY A 91 13.07 18.30 -10.28
CA GLY A 91 14.26 17.85 -11.03
C GLY A 91 15.63 18.21 -10.41
N SER A 92 15.66 19.09 -9.38
CA SER A 92 16.87 19.43 -8.62
C SER A 92 17.02 18.68 -7.28
N GLY A 93 16.16 17.71 -6.98
CA GLY A 93 16.26 16.88 -5.76
C GLY A 93 15.75 17.54 -4.47
N GLU A 94 15.25 18.76 -4.54
CA GLU A 94 14.72 19.48 -3.38
C GLU A 94 13.23 19.16 -3.13
N ARG A 95 12.85 18.94 -1.87
CA ARG A 95 11.47 18.63 -1.47
C ARG A 95 10.78 19.90 -0.98
N ARG A 96 9.93 20.52 -1.81
CA ARG A 96 9.14 21.70 -1.43
C ARG A 96 7.67 21.34 -1.20
N ARG A 97 7.02 22.02 -0.24
CA ARG A 97 5.56 21.98 -0.08
C ARG A 97 4.93 22.75 -1.25
N ILE A 98 3.75 22.30 -1.69
CA ILE A 98 3.02 23.05 -2.71
C ILE A 98 2.40 24.27 -2.03
N ASP A 99 2.99 25.43 -2.29
CA ASP A 99 2.39 26.70 -1.92
C ASP A 99 1.27 27.01 -2.92
N TYR A 100 0.03 26.71 -2.53
CA TYR A 100 -1.13 27.20 -3.27
C TYR A 100 -1.37 28.65 -2.89
N ALA A 101 -1.42 29.56 -3.88
CA ALA A 101 -1.83 30.93 -3.64
C ALA A 101 -3.26 30.97 -3.04
N PRO A 102 -3.56 31.78 -2.00
CA PRO A 102 -4.88 31.83 -1.34
C PRO A 102 -6.05 32.18 -2.26
N ARG A 103 -5.77 32.75 -3.45
CA ARG A 103 -6.74 33.09 -4.50
C ARG A 103 -6.44 32.37 -5.81
N TYR A 104 -6.08 31.10 -5.71
CA TYR A 104 -5.86 30.26 -6.89
C TYR A 104 -7.17 30.13 -7.68
N ASN A 105 -7.20 30.70 -8.90
CA ASN A 105 -8.33 30.58 -9.81
C ASN A 105 -8.22 29.26 -10.59
N PRO A 106 -9.14 28.29 -10.39
CA PRO A 106 -9.11 27.01 -11.10
C PRO A 106 -9.27 27.15 -12.63
N SER A 107 -9.78 28.28 -13.15
CA SER A 107 -9.85 28.53 -14.60
C SER A 107 -8.49 28.84 -15.23
N LYS A 108 -7.45 29.09 -14.41
CA LYS A 108 -6.04 29.17 -14.85
C LYS A 108 -5.31 27.83 -14.79
N ARG A 109 -6.02 26.72 -14.55
CA ARG A 109 -5.47 25.39 -14.83
C ARG A 109 -5.11 25.40 -16.31
N GLY A 110 -3.80 25.37 -16.61
CA GLY A 110 -3.29 25.35 -17.97
C GLY A 110 -3.96 24.23 -18.74
N HIS A 111 -4.97 24.60 -19.52
CA HIS A 111 -5.46 23.76 -20.58
C HIS A 111 -4.38 23.86 -21.65
N PHE A 112 -3.45 22.92 -21.65
CA PHE A 112 -2.58 22.71 -22.80
C PHE A 112 -3.50 22.49 -23.99
N ARG A 113 -3.63 23.52 -24.83
CA ARG A 113 -4.28 23.39 -26.11
C ARG A 113 -3.26 22.70 -27.01
N GLY A 114 -3.72 21.67 -27.68
CA GLY A 114 -2.90 20.94 -28.64
C GLY A 114 -3.80 20.33 -29.68
N TYR A 115 -3.24 20.09 -30.84
CA TYR A 115 -3.93 19.44 -31.94
C TYR A 115 -3.14 18.21 -32.37
N TYR A 116 -3.88 17.24 -32.89
CA TYR A 116 -3.27 16.11 -33.58
C TYR A 116 -3.07 16.51 -35.03
N ASP A 117 -1.87 16.29 -35.55
CA ASP A 117 -1.66 16.35 -36.99
C ASP A 117 -2.32 15.13 -37.67
N LYS A 118 -2.39 15.19 -38.99
CA LYS A 118 -2.93 14.10 -39.83
C LYS A 118 -2.13 12.80 -39.73
N ASP A 119 -0.91 12.87 -39.20
CA ASP A 119 0.03 11.75 -39.05
C ASP A 119 -0.05 11.15 -37.63
N GLY A 120 -0.92 11.69 -36.77
CA GLY A 120 -1.25 11.18 -35.43
C GLY A 120 -0.36 11.69 -34.30
N ASN A 121 0.54 12.64 -34.57
CA ASN A 121 1.41 13.23 -33.55
C ASN A 121 0.72 14.42 -32.86
N TYR A 122 0.91 14.53 -31.55
CA TYR A 122 0.29 15.60 -30.73
C TYR A 122 1.24 16.79 -30.63
N HIS A 123 0.80 17.96 -31.11
CA HIS A 123 1.56 19.21 -31.02
C HIS A 123 0.91 20.15 -30.02
N ASP A 124 1.72 20.76 -29.16
CA ASP A 124 1.34 21.83 -28.27
C ASP A 124 1.14 23.13 -29.07
N ILE A 125 0.04 23.82 -28.79
CA ILE A 125 -0.22 25.17 -29.29
C ILE A 125 -0.18 26.09 -28.07
N ASP A 126 0.87 26.90 -27.96
CA ASP A 126 0.90 28.09 -27.10
C ASP A 126 0.14 29.25 -27.76
#